data_AF-A0A2E3SUQ2-F1
#
_entry.id   AF-A0A2E3SUQ2-F1
#
_cell.length_a   1.000
_cell.length_b   1.000
_cell.length_c   1.000
_cell.angle_alpha   90.00
_cell.angle_beta   90.00
_cell.angle_gamma   90.00
#
_symmetry.space_group_name_H-M   'P 1'
#
loop_
_entity.id
_entity.type
_entity.pdbx_description
1 polymer ?
#
loop_
_entity_poly.entity_id
_entity_poly.type
_entity_poly.pdbx_seq_one_letter_code
_entity_poly.pdbx_strand_id
1 'polypeptide(L)' 'MNDEAKNVRFSLKIGNSYQRVNNSGNKEVALIKAMTRDNLGLPHVHYSLKVFTPSGVGVVSDNRVLSCKMFEKTFS' A
#
# COMPACT_ATOMS: atom_id res chain seq x y z
N MET A 1 4.08 13.24 -32.08
CA MET A 1 4.52 12.23 -31.09
C MET A 1 4.70 12.92 -29.75
N ASN A 2 3.71 12.89 -28.86
CA ASN A 2 3.92 12.79 -27.41
C ASN A 2 2.59 12.60 -26.65
N ASP A 3 1.89 11.49 -26.93
CA ASP A 3 0.74 11.05 -26.12
C ASP A 3 1.14 9.93 -25.15
N GLU A 4 2.39 9.97 -24.66
CA GLU A 4 2.77 9.28 -23.42
C GLU A 4 2.38 10.15 -22.20
N ALA A 5 1.11 10.56 -22.14
CA ALA A 5 0.45 10.68 -20.85
C ALA A 5 0.30 9.24 -20.34
N LYS A 6 1.42 8.70 -19.84
CA LYS A 6 1.57 7.37 -19.29
C LYS A 6 0.38 7.15 -18.39
N ASN A 7 -0.49 6.26 -18.88
CA ASN A 7 -1.42 5.49 -18.11
C ASN A 7 -0.61 4.91 -16.94
N VAL A 8 -0.50 5.63 -15.83
CA VAL A 8 -0.07 5.07 -14.56
C VAL A 8 -1.23 4.18 -14.16
N ARG A 9 -1.30 3.01 -14.81
CA ARG A 9 -1.97 1.84 -14.29
C ARG A 9 -1.46 1.76 -12.86
N PHE A 10 -2.32 2.06 -11.89
CA PHE A 10 -2.04 1.68 -10.51
C PHE A 10 -1.64 0.21 -10.58
N SER A 11 -0.36 -0.07 -10.32
CA SER A 11 0.19 -1.43 -10.43
C SER A 11 -0.20 -2.29 -9.23
N LEU A 12 -0.98 -1.69 -8.33
CA LEU A 12 -1.56 -2.30 -7.15
C LEU A 12 -2.50 -3.44 -7.55
N LYS A 13 -2.18 -4.64 -7.08
CA LYS A 13 -3.00 -5.84 -7.28
C LYS A 13 -3.49 -6.36 -5.94
N ILE A 14 -4.77 -6.70 -5.87
CA ILE A 14 -5.34 -7.40 -4.72
C ILE A 14 -4.58 -8.73 -4.55
N GLY A 15 -4.25 -9.08 -3.31
CA GLY A 15 -3.45 -10.26 -2.97
C GLY A 15 -1.94 -10.03 -3.04
N ASN A 16 -1.45 -8.94 -3.64
CA ASN A 16 -0.03 -8.61 -3.62
C ASN A 16 0.39 -7.97 -2.28
N SER A 17 1.61 -8.28 -1.87
CA SER A 17 2.29 -7.63 -0.76
C SER A 17 3.31 -6.60 -1.24
N TYR A 18 3.35 -5.48 -0.55
CA TYR A 18 4.34 -4.41 -0.74
C TYR A 18 5.11 -4.25 0.56
N GLN A 19 6.41 -3.95 0.47
CA GLN A 19 7.27 -3.87 1.64
C GLN A 19 8.07 -2.58 1.63
N ARG A 20 8.32 -2.05 2.83
CA ARG A 20 9.23 -0.93 3.05
C ARG A 20 9.96 -1.10 4.38
N VAL A 21 11.01 -0.31 4.58
CA VAL A 21 11.59 -0.07 5.90
C VAL A 21 11.16 1.32 6.33
N ASN A 22 10.60 1.45 7.53
CA ASN A 22 10.19 2.75 8.04
C ASN A 22 11.36 3.51 8.70
N ASN A 23 11.13 4.77 9.09
CA ASN A 23 12.16 5.63 9.67
C ASN A 23 12.76 5.09 10.98
N SER A 24 12.08 4.17 11.66
CA SER A 24 12.57 3.50 12.86
C SER A 24 13.35 2.22 12.57
N GLY A 25 13.60 1.89 11.28
CA GLY A 25 14.30 0.67 10.86
C GLY A 25 13.43 -0.59 10.89
N ASN A 26 12.12 -0.48 11.14
CA ASN A 26 11.22 -1.63 11.16
C ASN A 26 10.82 -2.01 9.73
N LYS A 27 10.80 -3.31 9.43
CA LYS A 27 10.28 -3.82 8.17
C LYS A 27 8.76 -3.85 8.22
N GLU A 28 8.12 -3.19 7.28
CA GLU A 28 6.67 -3.17 7.13
C GLU A 28 6.27 -3.93 5.88
N VAL A 29 5.28 -4.82 5.99
CA VAL A 29 4.70 -5.59 4.88
C VAL A 29 3.21 -5.32 4.83
N ALA A 30 2.76 -4.67 3.75
CA ALA A 30 1.36 -4.34 3.48
C ALA A 30 0.79 -5.32 2.45
N LEU A 31 -0.22 -6.08 2.81
CA LEU A 31 -0.94 -6.99 1.92
C LEU A 31 -2.29 -6.38 1.52
N ILE A 32 -2.47 -6.13 0.22
CA ILE A 32 -3.72 -5.55 -0.31
C ILE A 32 -4.82 -6.60 -0.24
N LYS A 33 -5.92 -6.25 0.44
CA LYS A 33 -7.11 -7.08 0.61
C LYS A 33 -8.23 -6.70 -0.35
N ALA A 34 -8.40 -5.41 -0.62
CA ALA A 34 -9.40 -4.92 -1.55
C ALA A 34 -9.02 -3.55 -2.10
N MET A 35 -9.72 -3.13 -3.17
CA MET A 35 -9.68 -1.77 -3.68
C MET A 35 -11.11 -1.24 -3.80
N THR A 36 -11.37 -0.04 -3.32
CA THR A 36 -12.67 0.62 -3.36
C THR A 36 -12.54 2.03 -3.92
N ARG A 37 -13.67 2.73 -4.13
CA ARG A 37 -13.71 4.16 -4.39
C ARG A 37 -14.49 4.86 -3.28
N ASP A 38 -14.12 6.07 -2.93
CA ASP A 38 -14.89 6.90 -2.00
C ASP A 38 -16.08 7.59 -2.71
N ASN A 39 -16.82 8.42 -1.98
CA ASN A 39 -17.98 9.16 -2.51
C ASN A 39 -17.62 10.18 -3.61
N LEU A 40 -16.34 10.52 -3.77
CA LEU A 40 -15.82 11.39 -4.83
C LEU A 40 -15.23 10.58 -6.00
N GLY A 41 -15.31 9.25 -5.95
CA GLY A 41 -14.78 8.35 -6.96
C GLY A 41 -13.26 8.11 -6.85
N LEU A 42 -12.60 8.58 -5.80
CA LEU A 42 -11.15 8.44 -5.63
C LEU A 42 -10.79 7.01 -5.16
N PRO A 43 -9.80 6.36 -5.79
CA PRO A 43 -9.49 4.97 -5.50
C PRO A 43 -8.70 4.83 -4.19
N HIS A 44 -9.10 3.82 -3.40
CA HIS A 44 -8.55 3.49 -2.09
C HIS A 44 -8.17 2.01 -2.00
N VAL A 45 -7.13 1.72 -1.25
CA VAL A 45 -6.59 0.40 -0.97
C VAL A 45 -6.94 0.03 0.47
N HIS A 46 -7.53 -1.14 0.64
CA HIS A 46 -7.72 -1.77 1.93
C HIS A 46 -6.62 -2.81 2.10
N TYR A 47 -5.88 -2.75 3.20
CA TYR A 47 -4.71 -3.61 3.40
C TYR A 47 -4.53 -4.01 4.87
N SER A 48 -3.90 -5.17 5.06
CA SER A 48 -3.34 -5.57 6.35
C SER A 48 -1.87 -5.19 6.41
N LEU A 49 -1.42 -4.59 7.50
CA LEU A 49 -0.03 -4.23 7.72
C LEU A 49 0.58 -5.14 8.79
N LYS A 50 1.71 -5.78 8.45
CA LYS A 50 2.55 -6.50 9.41
C LYS A 50 3.86 -5.76 9.58
N VAL A 51 4.20 -5.38 10.81
CA VAL A 51 5.43 -4.65 11.16
C VAL A 51 6.34 -5.58 11.93
N PHE A 52 7.55 -5.80 11.43
CA PHE A 52 8.59 -6.59 12.07
C PHE A 52 9.60 -5.64 12.72
N THR A 53 9.76 -5.77 14.03
CA THR A 53 10.83 -5.10 14.78
C THR A 53 12.17 -5.81 14.53
N PRO A 54 13.32 -5.15 14.78
CA PRO A 54 14.63 -5.79 14.75
C PRO A 54 14.74 -7.01 15.66
N SER A 55 13.97 -7.03 16.76
CA SER A 55 13.88 -8.16 17.69
C SER A 55 13.04 -9.34 17.17
N GLY A 56 12.48 -9.25 15.97
CA GLY A 56 11.69 -10.31 15.33
C GLY A 56 10.20 -10.33 15.71
N VAL A 57 9.74 -9.40 16.55
CA VAL A 57 8.33 -9.31 16.94
C VAL A 57 7.52 -8.73 15.78
N GLY A 58 6.50 -9.48 15.35
CA GLY A 58 5.56 -9.07 14.30
C GLY A 58 4.27 -8.51 14.90
N VAL A 59 3.99 -7.22 14.70
CA VAL A 59 2.69 -6.61 15.04
C VAL A 59 1.82 -6.55 13.79
N VAL A 60 0.57 -7.01 13.88
CA VAL A 60 -0.39 -6.97 12.77
C VAL A 60 -1.45 -5.91 13.04
N SER A 61 -1.75 -5.11 12.03
CA SER A 61 -2.85 -4.14 12.00
C SER A 61 -3.66 -4.36 10.73
N ASP A 62 -4.87 -4.90 10.90
CA ASP A 62 -5.79 -5.19 9.81
C ASP A 62 -6.70 -4.00 9.49
N ASN A 63 -7.35 -4.05 8.32
CA ASN A 63 -8.38 -3.10 7.86
C ASN A 63 -7.89 -1.64 7.72
N ARG A 64 -6.61 -1.45 7.38
CA ARG A 64 -6.11 -0.11 7.06
C ARG A 64 -6.60 0.33 5.69
N VAL A 65 -6.92 1.61 5.57
CA VAL A 65 -7.37 2.22 4.30
C VAL A 65 -6.47 3.42 3.97
N LEU A 66 -5.98 3.47 2.74
CA LEU A 66 -5.26 4.61 2.18
C LEU A 66 -5.72 4.86 0.75
N SER A 67 -5.70 6.11 0.29
CA SER A 67 -5.85 6.37 -1.14
C SER A 67 -4.73 5.66 -1.92
N CYS A 68 -5.00 5.15 -3.13
CA CYS A 68 -4.01 4.42 -3.91
C CYS A 68 -2.71 5.24 -4.09
N LYS A 69 -2.85 6.55 -4.32
CA LYS A 69 -1.72 7.49 -4.45
C LYS A 69 -0.86 7.57 -3.19
N MET A 70 -1.47 7.61 -2.01
CA MET A 70 -0.73 7.64 -0.74
C MET A 70 -0.11 6.28 -0.42
N PHE A 71 -0.81 5.19 -0.75
CA PHE A 71 -0.28 3.84 -0.59
C PHE A 71 0.99 3.65 -1.42
N GLU A 72 0.95 4.00 -2.72
CA GLU A 72 2.10 3.94 -3.61
C GLU A 72 3.24 4.78 -3.05
N LYS A 73 3.02 6.06 -2.71
CA LYS A 73 4.06 6.92 -2.13
C LYS A 73 4.70 6.33 -0.86
N THR A 74 3.94 5.56 -0.09
CA THR A 74 4.42 4.99 1.17
C THR A 74 5.24 3.72 0.95
N PHE A 75 4.88 2.89 -0.03
CA PHE A 75 5.45 1.56 -0.25
C PHE A 75 6.17 1.37 -1.61
N SER A 76 6.50 2.47 -2.30
CA SER A 76 7.36 2.48 -3.51
C SER A 76 8.79 2.89 -3.21
#